data_AF-A0A1G9KKQ0-F1
#
_entry.id   AF-A0A1G9KKQ0-F1
#
_cell.length_a   1.000
_cell.length_b   1.000
_cell.length_c   1.000
_cell.angle_alpha   90.00
_cell.angle_beta   90.00
_cell.angle_gamma   90.00
#
_symmetry.space_group_name_H-M   'P 1'
#
loop_
_entity.id
_entity.type
_entity.pdbx_description
1 polymer ?
#
loop_
_entity_poly.entity_id
_entity_poly.type
_entity_poly.pdbx_seq_one_letter_code
_entity_poly.pdbx_strand_id
1 'polypeptide(L)' 'MTKVAVVKADSYDTQVVEQAMAEILAEFGGMAQFIQPGDRVLVKPNMLEGVDKGKHVTTHPWVVTELPLIRNLQ' A
#
# COMPACT_ATOMS: atom_id res chain seq x y z
N MET A 1 -9.30 1.64 24.60
CA MET A 1 -8.23 0.99 23.81
C MET A 1 -8.46 1.32 22.35
N THR A 2 -7.42 1.69 21.62
CA THR A 2 -7.50 1.93 20.17
C THR A 2 -7.33 0.61 19.44
N LYS A 3 -8.17 0.32 18.44
CA LYS A 3 -8.00 -0.87 17.59
C LYS A 3 -6.85 -0.63 16.61
N VAL A 4 -5.98 -1.62 16.47
CA VAL A 4 -4.83 -1.61 15.56
C VAL A 4 -4.82 -2.95 14.83
N ALA A 5 -4.56 -2.92 13.53
CA ALA A 5 -4.34 -4.10 12.71
C ALA A 5 -2.88 -4.11 12.24
N VAL A 6 -2.27 -5.30 12.20
CA VAL A 6 -0.90 -5.52 11.74
C VAL A 6 -0.87 -6.81 10.95
N VAL A 7 -0.35 -6.76 9.72
CA VAL A 7 -0.13 -7.92 8.86
C VAL A 7 1.35 -7.99 8.52
N LYS A 8 1.90 -9.21 8.53
CA LYS A 8 3.32 -9.44 8.22
C LYS A 8 3.48 -9.69 6.72
N ALA A 9 4.42 -8.98 6.10
CA ALA A 9 4.95 -9.30 4.78
C ALA A 9 6.40 -9.77 4.94
N ASP A 10 6.69 -11.03 4.60
CA ASP A 10 8.01 -11.64 4.80
C ASP A 10 9.06 -11.20 3.77
N SER A 11 8.63 -10.57 2.68
CA SER A 11 9.48 -9.99 1.65
C SER A 11 8.77 -8.84 0.95
N TYR A 12 9.50 -8.14 0.07
CA TYR A 12 8.91 -7.17 -0.86
C TYR A 12 8.48 -7.80 -2.19
N ASP A 13 8.42 -9.13 -2.29
CA ASP A 13 7.95 -9.77 -3.52
C ASP A 13 6.50 -9.36 -3.79
N THR A 14 6.19 -9.06 -5.06
CA THR A 14 4.91 -8.46 -5.45
C THR A 14 3.70 -9.22 -4.91
N GLN A 15 3.71 -10.55 -5.00
CA GLN A 15 2.61 -11.39 -4.49
C GLN A 15 2.47 -11.33 -2.96
N VAL A 16 3.60 -11.26 -2.24
CA VAL A 16 3.59 -11.16 -0.77
C VAL A 16 3.03 -9.82 -0.33
N VAL A 17 3.47 -8.74 -0.98
CA VAL A 17 2.98 -7.38 -0.70
C VAL A 17 1.50 -7.25 -1.05
N GLU A 18 1.08 -7.75 -2.22
CA GLU A 18 -0.32 -7.73 -2.64
C GLU A 18 -1.24 -8.43 -1.62
N GLN A 19 -0.85 -9.64 -1.20
CA GLN A 19 -1.62 -10.40 -0.23
C GLN A 19 -1.70 -9.68 1.12
N ALA A 20 -0.57 -9.18 1.63
CA ALA A 20 -0.53 -8.46 2.90
C ALA A 20 -1.36 -7.16 2.87
N MET A 21 -1.34 -6.45 1.73
CA MET A 21 -2.14 -5.23 1.52
C MET A 21 -3.64 -5.53 1.46
N ALA A 22 -4.05 -6.62 0.81
CA ALA A 22 -5.44 -7.05 0.80
C ALA A 22 -5.94 -7.42 2.20
N GLU A 23 -5.15 -8.20 2.95
CA GLU A 23 -5.48 -8.62 4.32
C GLU A 23 -5.61 -7.42 5.27
N ILE A 24 -4.63 -6.51 5.28
CA ILE A 24 -4.67 -5.37 6.20
C ILE A 24 -5.86 -4.45 5.89
N LEU A 25 -6.21 -4.24 4.62
CA LEU A 25 -7.36 -3.41 4.25
C LEU A 25 -8.69 -4.09 4.61
N ALA A 26 -8.78 -5.42 4.53
CA ALA A 26 -9.98 -6.16 4.91
C ALA A 26 -10.33 -5.99 6.40
N GLU A 27 -9.33 -5.90 7.28
CA GLU A 27 -9.52 -5.60 8.72
C GLU A 27 -10.20 -4.23 8.95
N PHE A 28 -10.07 -3.32 7.99
CA PHE A 28 -10.73 -2.01 8.00
C PHE A 28 -12.01 -1.95 7.16
N GLY A 29 -12.58 -3.08 6.73
CA GLY A 29 -13.79 -3.12 5.90
C GLY A 29 -13.54 -2.96 4.40
N GLY A 30 -12.27 -3.02 3.97
CA GLY A 30 -11.86 -2.94 2.57
C GLY A 30 -11.77 -1.51 2.04
N MET A 31 -11.19 -1.38 0.84
CA MET A 31 -10.92 -0.06 0.25
C MET A 31 -12.20 0.74 -0.04
N ALA A 32 -13.27 0.06 -0.43
CA ALA A 32 -14.56 0.66 -0.75
C ALA A 32 -15.24 1.35 0.46
N GLN A 33 -14.79 1.08 1.69
CA GLN A 33 -15.24 1.81 2.88
C GLN A 33 -14.74 3.26 2.87
N PHE A 34 -13.60 3.53 2.23
CA PHE A 34 -12.94 4.83 2.26
C PHE A 34 -13.07 5.62 0.97
N ILE A 35 -13.18 4.94 -0.17
CA ILE A 35 -13.07 5.54 -1.50
C ILE A 35 -14.10 4.92 -2.43
N GLN A 36 -14.73 5.75 -3.25
CA GLN A 36 -15.70 5.36 -4.27
C GLN A 36 -15.14 5.49 -5.69
N PRO A 37 -15.68 4.73 -6.67
CA PRO A 37 -15.34 4.94 -8.07
C PRO A 37 -15.58 6.39 -8.50
N GLY A 38 -14.56 7.01 -9.11
CA GLY A 38 -14.60 8.40 -9.55
C GLY A 38 -13.99 9.41 -8.58
N ASP A 39 -13.67 9.00 -7.35
CA ASP A 39 -12.98 9.86 -6.38
C ASP A 39 -11.58 10.23 -6.88
N ARG A 40 -11.21 11.50 -6.67
CA ARG A 40 -9.83 11.96 -6.86
C ARG A 40 -9.05 11.77 -5.57
N VAL A 41 -8.21 10.75 -5.55
CA VAL A 41 -7.45 10.35 -4.37
C VAL A 41 -5.98 10.70 -4.56
N LEU A 42 -5.40 11.39 -3.59
CA LEU A 42 -3.96 11.66 -3.57
C LEU A 42 -3.24 10.52 -2.84
N VAL A 43 -2.30 9.88 -3.54
CA VAL A 43 -1.36 8.94 -2.92
C VAL A 43 -0.13 9.71 -2.47
N LYS A 44 0.26 9.57 -1.20
CA LYS A 44 1.49 10.14 -0.62
C LYS A 44 2.50 9.01 -0.39
N PRO A 45 3.31 8.62 -1.40
CA PRO A 45 4.23 7.48 -1.32
C PRO A 45 5.52 7.77 -0.51
N ASN A 46 5.55 8.87 0.27
CA ASN A 46 6.70 9.28 1.08
C ASN A 46 8.05 9.21 0.32
N MET A 47 8.15 9.94 -0.79
CA MET A 47 9.40 10.15 -1.52
C MET A 47 10.28 11.14 -0.75
N LEU A 48 11.26 10.62 -0.01
CA LEU A 48 12.07 11.42 0.92
C LEU A 48 13.29 12.04 0.23
N GLU A 49 14.09 11.22 -0.45
CA GLU A 49 15.32 11.67 -1.10
C GLU A 49 15.68 10.76 -2.29
N GLY A 50 16.27 11.37 -3.33
CA GLY A 50 16.79 10.67 -4.51
C GLY A 50 18.15 10.01 -4.23
N VAL A 51 18.15 8.97 -3.41
CA VAL A 51 19.36 8.18 -3.09
C VAL A 51 19.35 6.83 -3.78
N ASP A 52 20.48 6.12 -3.71
CA ASP A 52 20.59 4.76 -4.21
C ASP A 52 19.51 3.82 -3.64
N LYS A 53 18.96 2.95 -4.49
CA LYS A 53 17.84 2.06 -4.15
C LYS A 53 18.17 1.12 -2.99
N GLY A 54 19.43 0.68 -2.87
CA GLY A 54 19.88 -0.22 -1.80
C GLY A 54 19.90 0.43 -0.42
N LYS A 55 19.74 1.75 -0.33
CA LYS A 55 19.59 2.44 0.96
C LYS A 55 18.17 2.40 1.51
N HIS A 56 17.18 2.01 0.71
CA HIS A 56 15.78 1.86 1.12
C HIS A 56 15.20 3.09 1.86
N VAL A 57 15.60 4.30 1.46
CA VAL A 57 15.19 5.55 2.12
C VAL A 57 13.76 5.96 1.74
N THR A 58 13.33 5.67 0.52
CA THR A 58 11.95 5.89 0.06
C THR A 58 11.17 4.58 0.12
N THR A 59 9.84 4.68 0.27
CA THR A 59 8.92 3.54 0.25
C THR A 59 9.19 2.62 -0.95
N HIS A 60 9.16 1.30 -0.70
CA HIS A 60 9.40 0.30 -1.74
C HIS A 60 8.32 0.41 -2.84
N PRO A 61 8.69 0.37 -4.13
CA PRO A 61 7.74 0.59 -5.24
C PRO A 61 6.56 -0.37 -5.20
N TRP A 62 6.77 -1.65 -4.90
CA TRP A 62 5.68 -2.63 -4.81
C TRP A 62 4.64 -2.29 -3.74
N VAL A 63 5.01 -1.65 -2.63
CA VAL A 63 4.02 -1.21 -1.62
C VAL A 63 3.10 -0.13 -2.20
N VAL A 64 3.63 0.69 -3.13
CA VAL A 64 2.85 1.72 -3.80
C VAL A 64 2.01 1.12 -4.92
N THR A 65 2.58 0.29 -5.79
CA THR A 65 1.86 -0.26 -6.95
C THR A 65 0.79 -1.28 -6.59
N GLU A 66 1.02 -2.09 -5.54
CA GLU A 66 0.05 -3.10 -5.10
C GLU A 66 -1.12 -2.52 -4.31
N LEU A 67 -1.16 -1.20 -4.09
CA LEU A 67 -2.36 -0.55 -3.59
C LEU A 67 -3.51 -0.76 -4.60
N PRO A 68 -4.67 -1.28 -4.18
CA PRO A 68 -5.81 -1.52 -5.07
C PRO A 68 -6.26 -0.28 -5.85
N LEU A 69 -6.03 0.92 -5.32
CA LEU A 69 -6.30 2.18 -6.02
C LEU A 69 -5.46 2.39 -7.28
N ILE A 70 -4.19 1.94 -7.25
CA ILE A 70 -3.23 2.20 -8.34
C ILE A 70 -3.39 1.14 -9.43
N ARG A 71 -3.64 -0.12 -9.06
CA ARG A 71 -3.85 -1.20 -10.05
C ARG A 71 -5.05 -0.97 -10.98
N ASN A 72 -6.11 -0.32 -10.50
CA ASN A 72 -7.28 0.00 -11.33
C ASN A 72 -7.07 1.19 -12.30
N LEU A 73 -5.88 1.78 -12.32
CA LEU A 73 -5.49 2.86 -13.26
C LEU A 73 -4.68 2.34 -14.46
N GLN A 74 -4.43 1.02 -14.56
CA GLN A 74 -3.79 0.38 -15.71
C GLN A 74 -4.79 -0.27 -16.65
#